data_AF-A0A0N1AQ53-F1
#
_entry.id   AF-A0A0N1AQ53-F1
#
_cell.length_a   1.000
_cell.length_b   1.000
_cell.length_c   1.000
_cell.angle_alpha   90.00
_cell.angle_beta   90.00
_cell.angle_gamma   90.00
#
_symmetry.space_group_name_H-M   'P 1'
#
loop_
_entity.id
_entity.type
_entity.pdbx_description
1 polymer ?
#
loop_
_entity_poly.entity_id
_entity_poly.type
_entity_poly.pdbx_seq_one_letter_code
_entity_poly.pdbx_strand_id
1 'polypeptide(L)'
;MPRRHQSGELDWTGRITKQGDGTVRKLLYEATNSILTRSRETFALKTWAMKIAKRRGLKKGRVALARRLAVIMHAMLRDGTLFKA
;
A
#
# COMPACT_ATOMS: atom_id res chain seq x y z
N MET A 1 -0.96 -3.14 -18.05
CA MET A 1 -2.20 -2.33 -18.10
C MET A 1 -3.11 -2.72 -16.93
N PRO A 2 -3.52 -1.79 -16.04
CA PRO A 2 -4.40 -2.13 -14.92
C PRO A 2 -5.83 -2.34 -15.43
N ARG A 3 -6.40 -3.53 -15.22
CA ARG A 3 -7.84 -3.78 -15.43
C ARG A 3 -8.63 -2.92 -14.45
N ARG A 4 -9.33 -1.91 -14.95
CA ARG A 4 -10.41 -1.22 -14.23
C ARG A 4 -11.69 -2.05 -14.37
N HIS A 5 -12.39 -2.23 -13.26
CA HIS A 5 -13.81 -2.54 -13.25
C HIS A 5 -14.47 -1.39 -12.50
N GLN A 6 -15.35 -0.67 -13.18
CA GLN A 6 -16.06 0.47 -12.64
C GLN A 6 -17.53 0.07 -12.53
N SER A 7 -18.00 -0.20 -11.30
CA SER A 7 -19.42 -0.22 -10.97
C SER A 7 -19.62 0.84 -9.89
N GLY A 8 -20.30 1.92 -10.29
CA GLY A 8 -20.83 3.11 -9.61
C GLY A 8 -20.58 3.50 -8.14
N GLU A 9 -20.00 2.69 -7.26
CA GLU A 9 -19.92 3.02 -5.82
C GLU A 9 -18.64 2.58 -5.11
N LEU A 10 -17.82 1.70 -5.67
CA LEU A 10 -16.58 1.22 -5.04
C LEU A 10 -15.47 0.97 -6.07
N ASP A 11 -14.44 1.81 -6.05
CA ASP A 11 -13.26 1.70 -6.91
C ASP A 11 -12.35 0.56 -6.42
N TRP A 12 -12.58 -0.66 -6.91
CA TRP A 12 -11.84 -1.85 -6.51
C TRP A 12 -10.54 -1.96 -7.29
N THR A 13 -9.47 -1.38 -6.75
CA THR A 13 -8.17 -1.45 -7.39
C THR A 13 -7.47 -2.75 -6.93
N GLY A 14 -7.34 -3.70 -7.88
CA GLY A 14 -7.04 -5.11 -7.62
C GLY A 14 -5.66 -5.43 -7.01
N ARG A 15 -5.32 -6.73 -6.99
CA ARG A 15 -4.00 -7.24 -6.54
C ARG A 15 -2.85 -6.49 -7.23
N ILE A 16 -1.74 -6.28 -6.52
CA ILE A 16 -0.46 -5.92 -7.17
C ILE A 16 -0.24 -6.94 -8.28
N THR A 17 -0.16 -6.48 -9.53
CA THR A 17 0.03 -7.36 -10.68
C THR A 17 1.31 -8.17 -10.49
N LYS A 18 1.33 -9.44 -10.93
CA LYS A 18 2.60 -10.18 -11.03
C LYS A 18 3.56 -9.52 -12.03
N GLN A 19 3.03 -8.75 -12.99
CA GLN A 19 3.82 -7.87 -13.83
C GLN A 19 4.43 -6.72 -13.01
N GLY A 20 5.73 -6.50 -13.20
CA GLY A 20 6.58 -5.61 -12.40
C GLY A 20 7.70 -6.39 -11.68
N ASP A 21 8.72 -5.68 -11.21
CA ASP A 21 9.86 -6.29 -10.52
C ASP A 21 9.45 -6.96 -9.19
N GLY A 22 9.79 -8.24 -9.05
CA GLY A 22 9.55 -9.02 -7.82
C GLY A 22 10.31 -8.48 -6.62
N THR A 23 11.48 -7.88 -6.85
CA THR A 23 12.36 -7.31 -5.82
C THR A 23 11.69 -6.11 -5.16
N VAL A 24 11.17 -5.16 -5.96
CA VAL A 24 10.41 -4.02 -5.46
C VAL A 24 9.23 -4.44 -4.58
N ARG A 25 8.50 -5.49 -5.00
CA ARG A 25 7.38 -6.01 -4.21
C ARG A 25 7.83 -6.58 -2.86
N LYS A 26 8.95 -7.30 -2.84
CA LYS A 26 9.54 -7.87 -1.61
C LYS A 26 10.00 -6.75 -0.67
N LEU A 27 10.75 -5.78 -1.19
CA LEU A 27 11.26 -4.65 -0.43
C LEU A 27 10.12 -3.81 0.17
N LEU A 28 9.07 -3.52 -0.61
CA LEU A 28 7.89 -2.82 -0.10
C LEU A 28 7.20 -3.61 1.02
N TYR A 29 7.08 -4.93 0.88
CA TYR A 29 6.50 -5.74 1.93
C TYR A 29 7.34 -5.71 3.22
N GLU A 30 8.67 -5.82 3.11
CA GLU A 30 9.58 -5.73 4.25
C GLU A 30 9.53 -4.35 4.93
N ALA A 31 9.53 -3.27 4.16
CA ALA A 31 9.38 -1.90 4.67
C ALA A 31 8.03 -1.72 5.38
N THR A 32 6.93 -2.22 4.81
CA THR A 32 5.63 -2.12 5.49
C THR A 32 5.55 -2.97 6.74
N ASN A 33 6.27 -4.10 6.78
CA ASN A 33 6.39 -4.90 7.98
C ASN A 33 7.09 -4.11 9.09
N SER A 34 8.21 -3.44 8.81
CA SER A 34 8.91 -2.62 9.81
C SER A 34 8.07 -1.43 10.28
N ILE A 35 7.30 -0.79 9.38
CA ILE A 35 6.35 0.27 9.76
C ILE A 35 5.28 -0.24 10.72
N LEU A 36 4.73 -1.43 10.49
CA LEU A 36 3.66 -1.98 11.32
C LEU A 36 4.16 -2.58 12.65
N THR A 37 5.40 -3.05 12.72
CA THR A 37 5.92 -3.76 13.91
C THR A 37 6.93 -2.96 14.74
N ARG A 38 7.68 -2.03 14.13
CA ARG A 38 8.82 -1.36 14.78
C ARG A 38 8.68 0.15 14.86
N SER A 39 7.95 0.78 13.95
CA SER A 39 7.75 2.23 14.00
C SER A 39 6.93 2.60 15.23
N ARG A 40 7.41 3.57 16.02
CA ARG A 40 6.66 4.17 17.14
C ARG A 40 5.71 5.26 16.67
N GLU A 41 6.04 5.90 15.56
CA GLU A 41 5.23 6.96 14.97
C GLU A 41 3.93 6.40 14.40
N THR A 42 2.85 7.15 14.60
CA THR A 42 1.55 6.84 14.04
C THR A 42 1.14 7.94 13.09
N PHE A 43 0.84 7.55 11.86
CA PHE A 43 0.38 8.42 10.79
C PHE A 43 -0.84 7.78 10.12
N ALA A 44 -1.60 8.57 9.36
CA ALA A 44 -2.93 8.18 8.87
C ALA A 44 -2.92 6.82 8.15
N LEU A 45 -1.90 6.57 7.31
CA LEU A 45 -1.75 5.31 6.57
C LEU A 45 -1.48 4.10 7.49
N LYS A 46 -0.66 4.26 8.53
CA LYS A 46 -0.40 3.20 9.51
C LYS A 46 -1.67 2.84 10.27
N THR A 47 -2.40 3.85 10.75
CA THR A 47 -3.68 3.65 11.46
C THR A 47 -4.72 2.98 10.56
N TRP A 48 -4.82 3.40 9.31
CA TRP A 48 -5.69 2.78 8.32
C TRP A 48 -5.31 1.30 8.07
N ALA A 49 -4.01 1.00 7.90
CA ALA A 49 -3.53 -0.35 7.71
C ALA A 49 -3.76 -1.25 8.94
N MET A 50 -3.61 -0.70 10.15
CA MET A 50 -3.91 -1.40 11.40
C MET A 50 -5.41 -1.72 11.54
N LYS A 51 -6.31 -0.83 11.10
CA LYS A 51 -7.75 -1.12 11.02
C LYS A 51 -8.05 -2.27 10.06
N ILE A 52 -7.32 -2.38 8.96
CA ILE A 52 -7.44 -3.52 8.03
C ILE A 52 -6.89 -4.80 8.67
N ALA A 53 -5.72 -4.72 9.30
CA ALA A 53 -5.12 -5.85 10.01
C ALA A 53 -6.06 -6.40 11.11
N LYS A 54 -6.73 -5.52 11.87
CA LYS A 54 -7.72 -5.92 12.88
C LYS A 54 -8.90 -6.69 12.28
N ARG A 55 -9.40 -6.27 11.10
CA ARG A 55 -10.57 -6.89 10.45
C ARG A 55 -10.26 -8.14 9.63
N ARG A 56 -9.07 -8.22 9.03
CA ARG A 56 -8.76 -9.18 7.95
C ARG A 56 -7.43 -9.91 8.16
N GLY A 57 -6.70 -9.62 9.24
CA GLY A 57 -5.41 -10.22 9.58
C GLY A 57 -4.20 -9.41 9.12
N LEU A 58 -3.10 -9.52 9.86
CA LEU A 58 -1.89 -8.70 9.69
C LEU A 58 -1.25 -8.82 8.31
N LYS A 59 -1.24 -10.02 7.71
CA LYS A 59 -0.74 -10.23 6.34
C LYS A 59 -1.49 -9.37 5.31
N LYS A 60 -2.82 -9.28 5.43
CA LYS A 60 -3.65 -8.46 4.54
C LYS A 60 -3.46 -6.97 4.82
N GLY A 61 -3.26 -6.57 6.07
CA GLY A 61 -2.88 -5.20 6.45
C GLY A 61 -1.56 -4.74 5.82
N ARG A 62 -0.51 -5.58 5.89
CA ARG A 62 0.80 -5.32 5.26
C ARG A 62 0.67 -5.12 3.75
N VAL A 63 -0.01 -6.03 3.06
CA VAL A 63 -0.21 -5.93 1.60
C VAL A 63 -1.00 -4.68 1.22
N ALA A 64 -2.04 -4.33 2.00
CA ALA A 64 -2.82 -3.12 1.76
C ALA A 64 -1.98 -1.84 1.93
N LEU A 65 -1.13 -1.79 2.97
CA LEU A 65 -0.21 -0.67 3.18
C LEU A 65 0.82 -0.58 2.06
N ALA A 66 1.45 -1.70 1.69
CA ALA A 66 2.46 -1.76 0.63
C ALA A 66 1.91 -1.23 -0.70
N ARG A 67 0.69 -1.65 -1.04
CA ARG A 67 -0.01 -1.21 -2.24
C ARG A 67 -0.27 0.29 -2.24
N ARG A 68 -0.75 0.84 -1.11
CA ARG A 68 -1.06 2.27 -1.02
C ARG A 68 0.21 3.13 -1.06
N LEU A 69 1.28 2.69 -0.41
CA LEU A 69 2.59 3.35 -0.49
C LEU A 69 3.16 3.32 -1.90
N ALA A 70 3.07 2.19 -2.61
CA ALA A 70 3.53 2.08 -3.99
C ALA A 70 2.83 3.08 -4.93
N VAL A 71 1.51 3.27 -4.76
CA VAL A 71 0.74 4.24 -5.54
C VAL A 71 1.21 5.67 -5.25
N ILE A 72 1.39 6.00 -3.97
CA ILE A 72 1.85 7.34 -3.55
C ILE A 72 3.26 7.62 -4.07
N MET A 73 4.20 6.70 -3.87
CA MET A 73 5.57 6.82 -4.36
C MET A 73 5.63 6.97 -5.87
N HIS A 74 4.82 6.20 -6.60
CA HIS A 74 4.74 6.32 -8.06
C HIS A 74 4.18 7.67 -8.51
N ALA A 75 3.12 8.17 -7.84
CA ALA A 75 2.57 9.50 -8.12
C ALA A 75 3.60 10.61 -7.83
N MET A 76 4.29 10.52 -6.69
CA MET A 76 5.38 11.44 -6.34
C MET A 76 6.51 11.45 -7.38
N LEU A 77 6.94 10.27 -7.82
CA LEU A 77 7.97 10.13 -8.86
C LEU A 77 7.53 10.74 -10.19
N ARG A 78 6.26 10.56 -10.55
CA ARG A 78 5.71 11.09 -11.81
C ARG A 78 5.52 12.61 -11.75
N ASP A 79 5.05 13.11 -10.62
CA ASP A 79 4.63 14.51 -10.46
C ASP A 79 5.77 15.37 -9.86
N GLY A 80 6.91 14.79 -9.49
CA GLY A 80 8.06 15.48 -8.91
C GLY A 80 7.81 16.04 -7.50
N THR A 81 6.81 15.51 -6.79
CA THR A 81 6.33 16.05 -5.51
C THR A 81 6.80 15.23 -4.31
N LEU A 82 6.97 15.89 -3.16
CA LEU A 82 7.33 15.25 -1.89
C LEU A 82 6.10 14.68 -1.16
N PHE A 83 6.32 13.64 -0.36
CA PHE A 83 5.29 13.02 0.47
C PHE A 83 4.80 14.00 1.53
N LYS A 84 3.48 14.11 1.71
CA LYS A 84 2.84 14.86 2.80
C LYS A 84 2.06 13.87 3.66
N ALA A 85 2.47 13.74 4.92
CA ALA A 85 2.03 12.71 5.88
C ALA A 85 0.74 13.09 6.62
#